data_AF-A0A6I3KWI6-F1
#
_entry.id   AF-A0A6I3KWI6-F1
#
_cell.length_a   1.000
_cell.length_b   1.000
_cell.length_c   1.000
_cell.angle_alpha   90.00
_cell.angle_beta   90.00
_cell.angle_gamma   90.00
#
_symmetry.space_group_name_H-M   'P 1'
#
loop_
_entity.id
_entity.type
_entity.pdbx_description
1 polymer ?
#
loop_
_entity_poly.entity_id
_entity_poly.type
_entity_poly.pdbx_seq_one_letter_code
_entity_poly.pdbx_strand_id
1 'polypeptide(L)'
;MSIALFLLGAHLFRAGVFQPEGARIRKRLLVIGFAVAAPIDLILGMVGGDLILVTRYGTAPLVSLGILALVAEFYAHRPAPGFVARRFAEVGRMALSCYILQNLVTGFLCFGWGLGLGLVSANARVPFTAGIYVLVCALMLCVAHLWLRRFDRGPVEWLWNLSYRALTRRGGR
;
A
#
# COMPACT_ATOMS: atom_id res chain seq x y z
N MET A 1 -7.45 -11.17 -9.96
CA MET A 1 -6.35 -10.18 -9.99
C MET A 1 -5.38 -10.33 -8.82
N SER A 2 -5.83 -10.40 -7.56
CA SER A 2 -4.94 -10.47 -6.38
C SER A 2 -3.96 -11.65 -6.38
N ILE A 3 -4.41 -12.86 -6.72
CA ILE A 3 -3.53 -14.04 -6.83
C ILE A 3 -2.50 -13.84 -7.96
N ALA A 4 -2.92 -13.31 -9.11
CA ALA A 4 -2.00 -13.04 -10.22
C ALA A 4 -0.90 -12.05 -9.83
N LEU A 5 -1.26 -10.96 -9.12
CA LEU A 5 -0.28 -9.99 -8.63
C LEU A 5 0.62 -10.57 -7.53
N PHE A 6 0.08 -11.41 -6.65
CA PHE A 6 0.88 -12.12 -5.66
C PHE A 6 1.90 -13.05 -6.32
N LEU A 7 1.48 -13.85 -7.30
CA LEU A 7 2.35 -14.75 -8.04
C LEU A 7 3.40 -13.99 -8.87
N LEU A 8 3.00 -12.87 -9.49
CA LEU A 8 3.91 -12.00 -10.22
C LEU A 8 4.96 -11.39 -9.28
N GLY A 9 4.54 -10.90 -8.11
CA GLY A 9 5.44 -10.41 -7.08
C GLY A 9 6.41 -11.49 -6.58
N ALA A 10 5.92 -12.71 -6.34
CA ALA A 10 6.75 -13.84 -5.94
C ALA A 10 7.74 -14.25 -7.05
N HIS A 11 7.33 -14.20 -8.32
CA HIS A 11 8.20 -14.43 -9.47
C HIS A 11 9.30 -13.36 -9.56
N LEU A 12 8.95 -12.08 -9.44
CA LEU A 12 9.90 -10.96 -9.44
C LEU A 12 10.86 -11.01 -8.25
N PHE A 13 10.38 -11.42 -7.08
CA PHE A 13 11.22 -11.64 -5.90
C PHE A 13 12.27 -12.72 -6.17
N ARG A 14 11.86 -13.87 -6.73
CA ARG A 14 12.77 -14.95 -7.14
C ARG A 14 13.72 -14.55 -8.27
N ALA A 15 13.29 -13.66 -9.16
CA ALA A 15 14.11 -13.10 -10.23
C ALA A 15 15.16 -12.08 -9.74
N GLY A 16 15.29 -11.87 -8.42
CA GLY A 16 16.34 -11.04 -7.84
C GLY A 16 16.11 -9.55 -8.00
N VAL A 17 14.86 -9.07 -8.06
CA VAL A 17 14.55 -7.62 -8.18
C VAL A 17 15.24 -6.78 -7.09
N PHE A 18 15.39 -7.32 -5.87
CA PHE A 18 16.08 -6.66 -4.76
C PHE A 18 17.60 -6.86 -4.75
N GLN A 19 18.13 -7.73 -5.59
CA GLN A 19 19.57 -8.01 -5.70
C GLN A 19 20.22 -7.05 -6.70
N PRO A 20 21.53 -6.76 -6.57
CA PRO A 20 22.22 -5.86 -7.50
C PRO A 20 22.05 -6.25 -8.97
N GLU A 21 22.04 -7.55 -9.26
CA GLU A 21 21.89 -8.19 -10.58
C GLU A 21 20.54 -7.86 -11.26
N GLY A 22 19.50 -7.57 -10.48
CA GLY A 22 18.15 -7.26 -10.95
C GLY A 22 17.97 -5.86 -11.58
N ALA A 23 19.04 -5.08 -11.79
CA ALA A 23 18.98 -3.69 -12.25
C ALA A 23 18.20 -3.52 -13.58
N ARG A 24 18.35 -4.47 -14.51
CA ARG A 24 17.61 -4.44 -15.78
C ARG A 24 16.11 -4.61 -15.59
N ILE A 25 15.71 -5.48 -14.67
CA ILE A 25 14.29 -5.72 -14.34
C ILE A 25 13.72 -4.47 -13.68
N ARG A 26 14.43 -3.90 -12.68
CA ARG A 26 14.02 -2.66 -12.00
C ARG A 26 13.84 -1.51 -12.99
N LYS A 27 14.80 -1.28 -13.89
CA LYS A 27 14.70 -0.21 -14.90
C LYS A 27 13.49 -0.39 -15.81
N ARG A 28 13.21 -1.62 -16.27
CA ARG A 28 12.02 -1.90 -17.10
C ARG A 28 10.73 -1.63 -16.34
N LEU A 29 10.62 -2.11 -15.10
CA LEU A 29 9.45 -1.88 -14.25
C LEU A 29 9.25 -0.39 -13.93
N LEU A 30 10.32 0.35 -13.70
CA LEU A 30 10.27 1.80 -13.50
C LEU A 30 9.74 2.53 -14.73
N VAL A 31 10.25 2.21 -15.92
CA VAL A 31 9.79 2.83 -17.17
C VAL A 31 8.33 2.46 -17.45
N ILE A 32 7.97 1.18 -17.33
CA ILE A 32 6.59 0.73 -17.56
C ILE A 32 5.64 1.37 -16.55
N GLY A 33 6.00 1.41 -15.26
CA GLY A 33 5.15 1.95 -14.21
C GLY A 33 5.01 3.48 -14.26
N PHE A 34 6.12 4.20 -14.35
CA PHE A 34 6.11 5.67 -14.23
C PHE A 34 6.08 6.42 -15.57
N ALA A 35 6.70 5.90 -16.63
CA ALA A 35 6.70 6.59 -17.92
C ALA A 35 5.48 6.23 -18.79
N VAL A 36 4.88 5.06 -18.56
CA VAL A 36 3.73 4.58 -19.35
C VAL A 36 2.47 4.51 -18.50
N ALA A 37 2.45 3.70 -17.44
CA ALA A 37 1.22 3.42 -16.71
C ALA A 37 0.71 4.64 -15.93
N ALA A 38 1.58 5.41 -15.25
CA ALA A 38 1.14 6.57 -14.46
C ALA A 38 0.56 7.73 -15.30
N PRO A 39 1.16 8.15 -16.44
CA PRO A 39 0.55 9.15 -17.31
C PRO A 39 -0.78 8.68 -17.90
N ILE A 40 -0.85 7.41 -18.33
CA ILE A 40 -2.09 6.83 -18.85
C ILE A 40 -3.17 6.82 -17.77
N ASP A 41 -2.82 6.41 -16.54
CA ASP A 41 -3.74 6.40 -15.40
C ASP A 41 -4.28 7.81 -15.10
N LEU A 42 -3.40 8.81 -15.11
CA LEU A 42 -3.77 10.21 -14.89
C LEU A 42 -4.68 10.76 -15.99
N ILE A 43 -4.35 10.52 -17.25
CA ILE A 43 -5.15 10.98 -18.40
C ILE A 43 -6.53 10.30 -18.37
N LEU A 44 -6.58 8.98 -18.19
CA LEU A 44 -7.85 8.24 -18.09
C LEU A 44 -8.69 8.71 -16.90
N GLY A 45 -8.05 9.05 -15.77
CA GLY A 45 -8.71 9.61 -14.60
C GLY A 45 -9.27 11.02 -14.84
N MET A 46 -8.62 11.85 -15.65
CA MET A 46 -9.05 13.22 -15.98
C MET A 46 -10.13 13.28 -17.06
N VAL A 47 -10.08 12.38 -18.05
CA VAL A 47 -11.05 12.34 -19.16
C VAL A 47 -12.46 12.01 -18.63
N GLY A 48 -12.55 11.25 -17.54
CA GLY A 48 -13.82 10.91 -16.89
C GLY A 48 -14.66 9.94 -17.73
N GLY A 49 -15.26 8.95 -17.07
CA GLY A 49 -16.12 7.95 -17.73
C GLY A 49 -16.09 6.59 -17.02
N ASP A 50 -16.80 5.62 -17.59
CA ASP A 50 -16.94 4.26 -17.03
C ASP A 50 -15.66 3.39 -17.16
N LEU A 51 -14.53 4.02 -17.50
CA LEU A 51 -13.21 3.40 -17.62
C LEU A 51 -12.56 3.12 -16.25
N ILE A 52 -13.32 3.29 -15.16
CA ILE A 52 -12.90 3.00 -13.78
C ILE A 52 -12.38 1.57 -13.65
N LEU A 53 -12.99 0.61 -14.38
CA LEU A 53 -12.53 -0.78 -14.36
C LEU A 53 -11.16 -0.94 -15.04
N VAL A 54 -10.92 -0.21 -16.14
CA VAL A 54 -9.66 -0.25 -16.87
C VAL A 54 -8.54 0.36 -16.04
N THR A 55 -8.78 1.50 -15.40
CA THR A 55 -7.77 2.13 -14.54
C THR A 55 -7.48 1.28 -13.30
N ARG A 56 -8.52 0.79 -12.64
CA ARG A 56 -8.40 0.01 -11.40
C ARG A 56 -7.73 -1.35 -11.58
N TYR A 57 -7.98 -2.04 -12.70
CA TYR A 57 -7.47 -3.40 -12.92
C TYR A 57 -6.37 -3.50 -13.99
N GLY A 58 -6.14 -2.45 -14.77
CA GLY A 58 -5.11 -2.42 -15.82
C GLY A 58 -3.90 -1.59 -15.43
N THR A 59 -4.06 -0.28 -15.30
CA THR A 59 -2.95 0.67 -15.07
C THR A 59 -2.47 0.67 -13.62
N ALA A 60 -3.37 0.64 -12.63
CA ALA A 60 -2.99 0.69 -11.22
C ALA A 60 -2.04 -0.46 -10.79
N PRO A 61 -2.23 -1.73 -11.22
CA PRO A 61 -1.25 -2.78 -10.96
C PRO A 61 0.12 -2.53 -11.60
N LEU A 62 0.16 -1.97 -12.81
CA LEU A 62 1.43 -1.63 -13.48
C LEU A 62 2.16 -0.51 -12.75
N VAL A 63 1.43 0.49 -12.26
CA VAL A 63 1.98 1.54 -11.39
C VAL A 63 2.53 0.94 -10.09
N SER A 64 1.82 -0.01 -9.48
CA SER A 64 2.28 -0.73 -8.28
C SER A 64 3.60 -1.47 -8.50
N LEU A 65 3.79 -2.10 -9.66
CA LEU A 65 5.07 -2.71 -10.03
C LEU A 65 6.19 -1.68 -10.23
N GLY A 66 5.86 -0.50 -10.76
CA GLY A 66 6.78 0.63 -10.82
C GLY A 66 7.22 1.10 -9.43
N ILE A 67 6.27 1.25 -8.50
CA ILE A 67 6.56 1.60 -7.10
C ILE A 67 7.43 0.53 -6.44
N LEU A 68 7.14 -0.76 -6.65
CA LEU A 68 7.98 -1.86 -6.16
C LEU A 68 9.42 -1.74 -6.66
N ALA A 69 9.60 -1.46 -7.95
CA ALA A 69 10.92 -1.30 -8.55
C ALA A 69 11.66 -0.06 -8.04
N LEU A 70 10.94 1.04 -7.79
CA LEU A 70 11.50 2.25 -7.17
C LEU A 70 12.01 1.98 -5.76
N VAL A 71 11.21 1.28 -4.96
CA VAL A 71 11.60 0.87 -3.61
C VAL A 71 12.81 -0.08 -3.68
N ALA A 72 12.78 -1.06 -4.58
CA ALA A 72 13.89 -2.00 -4.76
C ALA A 72 15.18 -1.30 -5.20
N GLU A 73 15.10 -0.33 -6.12
CA GLU A 73 16.25 0.47 -6.57
C GLU A 73 16.82 1.30 -5.43
N PHE A 74 15.95 1.95 -4.64
CA PHE A 74 16.37 2.76 -3.50
C PHE A 74 17.14 1.94 -2.45
N TYR A 75 16.72 0.70 -2.19
CA TYR A 75 17.39 -0.18 -1.22
C TYR A 75 18.58 -0.94 -1.80
N ALA A 76 18.62 -1.19 -3.12
CA ALA A 76 19.77 -1.83 -3.76
C ALA A 76 21.06 -0.99 -3.61
N HIS A 77 20.92 0.34 -3.50
CA HIS A 77 22.04 1.28 -3.37
C HIS A 77 22.25 1.82 -1.95
N ARG A 78 21.48 1.35 -0.94
CA ARG A 78 21.59 1.82 0.45
C ARG A 78 21.56 0.67 1.45
N PRO A 79 22.67 0.44 2.20
CA PRO A 79 22.75 -0.69 3.15
C PRO A 79 21.89 -0.49 4.41
N ALA A 80 21.45 0.74 4.72
CA ALA A 80 20.68 1.03 5.94
C ALA A 80 19.36 1.76 5.62
N PRO A 81 18.22 1.34 6.21
CA PRO A 81 16.97 2.07 6.11
C PRO A 81 17.08 3.40 6.85
N GLY A 82 16.92 4.51 6.12
CA GLY A 82 16.82 5.86 6.69
C GLY A 82 15.60 6.04 7.61
N PHE A 83 15.45 7.21 8.22
CA PHE A 83 14.36 7.50 9.16
C PHE A 83 12.97 7.22 8.55
N VAL A 84 12.72 7.73 7.34
CA VAL A 84 11.45 7.55 6.61
C VAL A 84 11.19 6.07 6.36
N ALA A 85 12.18 5.36 5.81
CA ALA A 85 12.13 3.92 5.57
C ALA A 85 11.76 3.11 6.82
N ARG A 86 12.32 3.45 7.99
CA ARG A 86 12.00 2.78 9.26
C ARG A 86 10.54 2.99 9.67
N ARG A 87 10.00 4.21 9.49
CA ARG A 87 8.58 4.51 9.77
C ARG A 87 7.64 3.74 8.84
N PHE A 88 7.97 3.63 7.56
CA PHE A 88 7.20 2.80 6.64
C PHE A 88 7.31 1.30 6.96
N ALA A 89 8.46 0.83 7.45
CA ALA A 89 8.61 -0.55 7.90
C ALA A 89 7.75 -0.87 9.14
N GLU A 90 7.59 0.09 10.06
CA GLU A 90 6.67 0.00 11.19
C GLU A 90 5.22 -0.19 10.73
N VAL A 91 4.76 0.59 9.75
CA VAL A 91 3.43 0.41 9.14
C VAL A 91 3.30 -0.97 8.47
N GLY A 92 4.34 -1.42 7.75
CA GLY A 92 4.35 -2.74 7.12
C GLY A 92 4.24 -3.90 8.12
N ARG A 93 4.84 -3.77 9.31
CA ARG A 93 4.70 -4.76 10.39
C ARG A 93 3.29 -4.85 10.98
N MET A 94 2.50 -3.78 10.81
CA MET A 94 1.11 -3.68 11.25
C MET A 94 0.14 -3.63 10.07
N ALA A 95 0.50 -4.20 8.91
CA ALA A 95 -0.25 -4.02 7.67
C ALA A 95 -1.75 -4.34 7.80
N LEU A 96 -2.14 -5.38 8.54
CA LEU A 96 -3.54 -5.78 8.71
C LEU A 96 -4.27 -4.82 9.67
N SER A 97 -3.65 -4.49 10.79
CA SER A 97 -4.21 -3.51 11.73
C SER A 97 -4.33 -2.12 11.10
N CYS A 98 -3.31 -1.69 10.37
CA CYS A 98 -3.28 -0.45 9.62
C CYS A 98 -4.36 -0.44 8.54
N TYR A 99 -4.53 -1.52 7.78
CA TYR A 99 -5.61 -1.63 6.80
C TYR A 99 -7.00 -1.45 7.45
N ILE A 100 -7.26 -2.13 8.57
CA ILE A 100 -8.55 -2.00 9.28
C ILE A 100 -8.73 -0.58 9.80
N LEU A 101 -7.71 -0.03 10.47
CA LEU A 101 -7.75 1.34 10.99
C LEU A 101 -7.99 2.36 9.88
N GLN A 102 -7.32 2.21 8.74
CA GLN A 102 -7.50 3.09 7.58
C GLN A 102 -8.94 3.06 7.07
N ASN A 103 -9.54 1.86 6.96
CA ASN A 103 -10.92 1.72 6.51
C ASN A 103 -11.90 2.33 7.52
N LEU A 104 -11.67 2.15 8.82
CA LEU A 104 -12.50 2.75 9.87
C LEU A 104 -12.40 4.28 9.86
N VAL A 105 -11.18 4.83 9.82
CA VAL A 105 -10.94 6.27 9.81
C VAL A 105 -11.50 6.89 8.53
N THR A 106 -11.15 6.36 7.37
CA THR A 106 -11.63 6.90 6.08
C THR A 106 -13.14 6.74 5.95
N GLY A 107 -13.68 5.60 6.43
CA GLY A 107 -15.10 5.33 6.52
C GLY A 107 -15.83 6.40 7.34
N PHE A 108 -15.35 6.65 8.55
CA PHE A 108 -15.87 7.67 9.45
C PHE A 108 -15.74 9.08 8.86
N LEU A 109 -14.62 9.42 8.22
CA LEU A 109 -14.43 10.75 7.63
C LEU A 109 -15.34 10.98 6.42
N CYS A 110 -15.45 10.00 5.52
CA CYS A 110 -16.02 10.21 4.18
C CYS A 110 -17.49 9.81 4.05
N PHE A 111 -17.97 8.80 4.80
CA PHE A 111 -19.36 8.35 4.68
C PHE A 111 -20.31 9.23 5.49
N GLY A 112 -21.57 9.29 5.04
CA GLY A 112 -22.63 10.12 5.64
C GLY A 112 -23.02 9.74 7.07
N TRP A 113 -22.60 8.57 7.58
CA TRP A 113 -22.81 8.20 8.99
C TRP A 113 -21.75 8.76 9.94
N GLY A 114 -20.66 9.33 9.43
CA GLY A 114 -19.62 9.99 10.23
C GLY A 114 -19.59 11.50 9.96
N LEU A 115 -18.48 12.03 9.45
CA LEU A 115 -18.35 13.46 9.16
C LEU A 115 -18.90 13.87 7.78
N GLY A 116 -19.28 12.91 6.93
CA GLY A 116 -19.89 13.19 5.63
C GLY A 116 -18.98 13.97 4.67
N LEU A 117 -17.67 14.00 4.90
CA LEU A 117 -16.72 14.80 4.14
C LEU A 117 -16.51 14.28 2.69
N GLY A 118 -17.14 13.16 2.32
CA GLY A 118 -17.22 12.70 0.95
C GLY A 118 -18.27 13.45 0.10
N LEU A 119 -19.18 14.21 0.72
CA LEU A 119 -20.27 14.94 0.07
C LEU A 119 -19.86 16.36 -0.39
N VAL A 120 -18.59 16.54 -0.76
CA VAL A 120 -18.05 17.83 -1.19
C VAL A 120 -18.32 18.04 -2.69
N SER A 121 -18.54 19.31 -3.08
CA SER A 121 -18.75 19.75 -4.46
C SER A 121 -17.63 19.26 -5.39
N ALA A 122 -17.97 18.99 -6.66
CA ALA A 122 -17.07 18.36 -7.62
C ALA A 122 -15.73 19.09 -7.78
N ASN A 123 -15.74 20.43 -7.72
CA ASN A 123 -14.54 21.27 -7.89
C ASN A 123 -13.60 21.25 -6.68
N ALA A 124 -14.13 21.05 -5.46
CA ALA A 124 -13.32 20.98 -4.25
C ALA A 124 -12.92 19.53 -3.89
N ARG A 125 -13.49 18.53 -4.56
CA ARG A 125 -13.27 17.10 -4.25
C ARG A 125 -11.82 16.67 -4.37
N VAL A 126 -11.11 17.05 -5.44
CA VAL A 126 -9.71 16.63 -5.67
C VAL A 126 -8.73 17.11 -4.58
N PRO A 127 -8.60 18.42 -4.30
CA PRO A 127 -7.67 18.89 -3.26
C PRO A 127 -8.08 18.40 -1.87
N PHE A 128 -9.38 18.27 -1.63
CA PHE A 128 -9.90 17.80 -0.36
C PHE A 128 -9.61 16.30 -0.11
N THR A 129 -9.82 15.45 -1.11
CA THR A 129 -9.44 14.02 -1.05
C THR A 129 -7.94 13.85 -0.86
N ALA A 130 -7.11 14.64 -1.56
CA ALA A 130 -5.67 14.63 -1.36
C ALA A 130 -5.29 15.04 0.09
N GLY A 131 -5.94 16.06 0.64
CA GLY A 131 -5.74 16.49 2.03
C GLY A 131 -6.10 15.41 3.05
N ILE A 132 -7.27 14.77 2.90
CA ILE A 132 -7.67 13.63 3.74
C ILE A 132 -6.68 12.47 3.60
N TYR A 133 -6.26 12.15 2.38
CA TYR A 133 -5.30 11.08 2.15
C TYR A 133 -3.99 11.31 2.91
N VAL A 134 -3.42 12.51 2.80
CA VAL A 134 -2.19 12.87 3.53
C VAL A 134 -2.41 12.81 5.05
N LEU A 135 -3.55 13.32 5.54
CA LEU A 135 -3.90 13.25 6.96
C LEU A 135 -3.98 11.80 7.46
N VAL A 136 -4.66 10.93 6.72
CA VAL A 136 -4.80 9.52 7.06
C VAL A 136 -3.43 8.83 7.03
N CYS A 137 -2.60 9.08 6.01
CA CYS A 137 -1.24 8.53 5.95
C CYS A 137 -0.39 8.97 7.15
N ALA A 138 -0.44 10.25 7.52
CA ALA A 138 0.27 10.76 8.70
C ALA A 138 -0.23 10.12 9.99
N LEU A 139 -1.55 10.00 10.16
CA LEU A 139 -2.16 9.32 11.30
C LEU A 139 -1.69 7.87 11.39
N MET A 140 -1.67 7.14 10.28
CA MET A 140 -1.23 5.75 10.26
C MET A 140 0.24 5.58 10.63
N LEU A 141 1.12 6.46 10.14
CA LEU A 141 2.53 6.46 10.52
C LEU A 141 2.71 6.75 12.02
N CYS A 142 1.99 7.73 12.56
CA CYS A 142 2.02 8.08 13.97
C CYS A 142 1.51 6.93 14.86
N VAL A 143 0.34 6.37 14.53
CA VAL A 143 -0.27 5.28 15.29
C VAL A 143 0.62 4.04 15.24
N ALA A 144 1.12 3.64 14.07
CA ALA A 144 2.01 2.50 13.94
C ALA A 144 3.30 2.70 14.75
N HIS A 145 3.88 3.90 14.69
CA HIS A 145 5.08 4.22 15.46
C HIS A 145 4.85 4.17 16.97
N LEU A 146 3.83 4.86 17.48
CA LEU A 146 3.51 4.91 18.90
C LEU A 146 3.15 3.52 19.45
N TRP A 147 2.41 2.74 18.66
CA TRP A 147 2.03 1.38 19.03
C TRP A 147 3.25 0.47 19.12
N LEU A 148 4.12 0.47 18.10
CA LEU A 148 5.29 -0.41 18.07
C LEU A 148 6.37 -0.02 19.09
N ARG A 149 6.32 1.18 19.66
CA ARG A 149 7.14 1.53 20.83
C ARG A 149 6.69 0.80 22.10
N ARG A 150 5.40 0.41 22.19
CA ARG A 150 4.81 -0.22 23.38
C ARG A 150 4.56 -1.72 23.22
N PHE A 151 4.32 -2.18 21.99
CA PHE A 151 3.94 -3.56 21.66
C PHE A 151 4.69 -4.08 20.44
N ASP A 152 5.10 -5.34 20.43
CA ASP A 152 5.90 -5.90 19.32
C ASP A 152 5.10 -6.17 18.02
N ARG A 153 3.77 -6.17 18.09
CA ARG A 153 2.88 -6.51 16.98
C ARG A 153 1.63 -5.66 17.02
N GLY A 154 1.00 -5.48 15.85
CA GLY A 154 -0.32 -4.85 15.79
C GLY A 154 -1.39 -5.70 16.48
N PRO A 155 -2.48 -5.06 16.95
CA PRO A 155 -3.52 -5.72 17.73
C PRO A 155 -4.17 -6.87 16.95
N VAL A 156 -4.45 -6.67 15.67
CA VAL A 156 -5.11 -7.68 14.83
C VAL A 156 -4.14 -8.79 14.45
N GLU A 157 -2.88 -8.48 14.18
CA GLU A 157 -1.83 -9.48 13.94
C GLU A 157 -1.58 -10.34 15.18
N TRP A 158 -1.69 -9.76 16.38
CA TRP A 158 -1.60 -10.49 17.63
C TRP A 158 -2.77 -11.48 17.79
N LEU A 159 -4.00 -11.01 17.57
CA LEU A 159 -5.20 -11.87 17.57
C LEU A 159 -5.09 -12.99 16.53
N TRP A 160 -4.67 -12.66 15.30
CA TRP A 160 -4.46 -13.65 14.25
C TRP A 160 -3.46 -14.74 14.66
N ASN A 161 -2.31 -14.35 15.22
CA ASN A 161 -1.31 -15.29 15.70
C ASN A 161 -1.81 -16.15 16.86
N LEU A 162 -2.65 -15.60 17.75
CA LEU A 162 -3.29 -16.37 18.80
C LEU A 162 -4.28 -17.40 18.24
N SER A 163 -5.17 -16.98 17.34
CA SER A 163 -6.13 -17.88 16.70
C SER A 163 -5.43 -19.00 15.94
N TYR A 164 -4.37 -18.69 15.21
CA TYR A 164 -3.55 -19.67 14.51
C TYR A 164 -2.98 -20.72 15.48
N ARG A 165 -2.33 -20.27 16.57
CA ARG A 165 -1.76 -21.16 17.58
C ARG A 165 -2.80 -22.03 18.28
N ALA A 166 -3.99 -21.49 18.52
CA ALA A 166 -5.09 -22.23 19.15
C ALA A 166 -5.61 -23.36 18.24
N LEU A 167 -5.72 -23.10 16.93
CA LEU A 167 -6.15 -24.09 15.94
C LEU A 167 -5.10 -25.18 15.73
N THR A 168 -3.82 -24.83 15.60
CA THR A 168 -2.74 -25.81 15.42
C THR A 168 -2.50 -26.66 16.66
N ARG A 169 -2.80 -26.16 17.86
CA ARG A 169 -2.74 -26.96 19.10
C ARG A 169 -3.85 -28.00 19.22
N ARG A 170 -4.97 -27.85 18.49
CA ARG A 170 -6.10 -28.80 18.53
C ARG A 170 -6.02 -29.93 17.51
N GLY A 171 -5.18 -29.83 16.47
CA GLY A 171 -5.03 -30.86 15.44
C GLY A 171 -3.96 -31.93 15.72
N GLY A 172 -3.37 -31.92 16.93
CA GLY A 172 -2.33 -32.86 17.35
C GLY A 172 -2.77 -33.88 18.40
N ARG A 173 -4.06 -34.26 18.41
CA ARG A 173 -4.59 -35.36 19.24
C ARG A 173 -5.36 -36.33 18.37
#